data_AF-A0A1A8ETF5-F1
#
_entry.id   AF-A0A1A8ETF5-F1
#
_cell.length_a   1.000
_cell.length_b   1.000
_cell.length_c   1.000
_cell.angle_alpha   90.00
_cell.angle_beta   90.00
_cell.angle_gamma   90.00
#
_symmetry.space_group_name_H-M   'P 1'
#
loop_
_entity.id
_entity.type
_entity.pdbx_description
1 polymer ?
#
loop_
_entity_poly.entity_id
_entity_poly.type
_entity_poly.pdbx_seq_one_letter_code
_entity_poly.pdbx_strand_id
1 'polypeptide(L)'
;VPRCFGVIQKITTEEHWKHFNFATRTWNSRRVNNKETNNSVSFSLVSPESYVPDVYVKVQTPLEASGSILERVYSKVRRAEEGVADLVLQTLSGEKPDAVVENEEMLRVGSSLIGFGEVVLEEGQVAKLQAPKNGRQYILVSSDYRSFMHRHEASASMWKMLTAVTGITGTALLAGAVISFFGKQDRKSK
;
A
#
# COMPACT_ATOMS: atom_id res chain seq x y z
N VAL A 1 3.05 -19.56 17.14
CA VAL A 1 2.44 -18.39 16.47
C VAL A 1 1.43 -17.79 17.43
N PRO A 2 1.58 -16.53 17.90
CA PRO A 2 0.56 -15.93 18.73
C PRO A 2 -0.77 -15.95 17.96
N ARG A 3 -1.86 -16.36 18.61
CA ARG A 3 -3.18 -16.40 17.98
C ARG A 3 -3.68 -14.97 17.79
N CYS A 4 -3.51 -14.43 16.59
CA CYS A 4 -4.10 -13.15 16.20
C CYS A 4 -5.55 -13.39 15.77
N PHE A 5 -6.48 -12.62 16.34
CA PHE A 5 -7.88 -12.60 15.93
C PHE A 5 -8.17 -11.31 15.17
N GLY A 6 -8.93 -11.40 14.09
CA GLY A 6 -9.33 -10.25 13.28
C GLY A 6 -10.79 -10.29 12.90
N VAL A 7 -11.32 -9.11 12.62
CA VAL A 7 -12.73 -8.89 12.24
C VAL A 7 -12.90 -8.72 10.73
N ILE A 8 -11.82 -8.38 10.02
CA ILE A 8 -11.76 -8.35 8.55
C ILE A 8 -10.45 -8.99 8.15
N GLN A 9 -10.49 -9.84 7.14
CA GLN A 9 -9.33 -10.53 6.58
C GLN A 9 -9.39 -10.45 5.06
N LYS A 10 -8.29 -10.04 4.45
CA LYS A 10 -8.08 -10.00 3.02
C LYS A 10 -6.86 -10.85 2.69
N ILE A 11 -7.05 -11.87 1.86
CA ILE A 11 -5.99 -12.74 1.38
C ILE A 11 -5.83 -12.48 -0.12
N THR A 12 -4.65 -12.06 -0.53
CA THR A 12 -4.29 -11.81 -1.92
C THR A 12 -3.19 -12.77 -2.33
N THR A 13 -3.46 -13.58 -3.36
CA THR A 13 -2.48 -14.47 -3.98
C THR A 13 -2.15 -13.95 -5.37
N GLU A 14 -0.92 -13.50 -5.57
CA GLU A 14 -0.42 -12.98 -6.84
C GLU A 14 0.60 -13.96 -7.45
N GLU A 15 0.33 -14.40 -8.68
CA GLU A 15 1.25 -15.24 -9.45
C GLU A 15 2.05 -14.37 -10.42
N HIS A 16 3.37 -14.44 -10.27
CA HIS A 16 4.36 -13.77 -11.11
C HIS A 16 5.00 -14.77 -12.07
N TRP A 17 4.97 -14.41 -13.34
CA TRP A 17 5.61 -15.13 -14.42
C TRP A 17 6.64 -14.24 -15.09
N LYS A 18 7.61 -14.86 -15.76
CA LYS A 18 8.58 -14.19 -16.62
C LYS A 18 8.33 -14.63 -18.04
N HIS A 19 8.26 -13.69 -18.96
CA HIS A 19 8.24 -13.97 -20.39
C HIS A 19 9.53 -13.45 -21.03
N PHE A 20 10.04 -14.20 -22.00
CA PHE A 20 11.24 -13.83 -22.73
C PHE A 20 10.87 -12.89 -23.87
N ASN A 21 11.46 -11.70 -23.88
CA ASN A 21 11.35 -10.77 -24.99
C ASN A 21 12.52 -11.00 -25.94
N PHE A 22 12.23 -11.58 -27.11
CA PHE A 22 13.24 -11.87 -28.12
C PHE A 22 13.87 -10.62 -28.75
N ALA A 23 13.13 -9.51 -28.83
CA ALA A 23 13.62 -8.27 -29.42
C ALA A 23 14.66 -7.59 -28.53
N THR A 24 14.42 -7.57 -27.21
CA THR A 24 15.36 -6.98 -26.24
C THR A 24 16.29 -8.01 -25.59
N ARG A 25 16.11 -9.31 -25.89
CA ARG A 25 16.82 -10.46 -25.30
C ARG A 25 16.79 -10.46 -23.75
N THR A 26 15.66 -10.04 -23.16
CA THR A 26 15.51 -9.92 -21.71
C THR A 26 14.26 -10.62 -21.20
N TRP A 27 14.31 -11.09 -19.95
CA TRP A 27 13.15 -11.62 -19.24
C TRP A 27 12.37 -10.48 -18.59
N ASN A 28 11.09 -10.37 -18.90
CA ASN A 28 10.20 -9.37 -18.34
C ASN A 28 9.18 -10.05 -17.41
N SER A 29 8.98 -9.47 -16.23
CA SER A 29 8.02 -9.97 -15.26
C SER A 29 6.60 -9.54 -15.63
N ARG A 30 5.66 -10.46 -15.54
CA ARG A 30 4.23 -10.24 -15.74
C ARG A 30 3.45 -10.86 -14.59
N ARG A 31 2.44 -10.13 -14.09
CA ARG A 31 1.43 -10.69 -13.19
C ARG A 31 0.37 -11.39 -14.03
N VAL A 32 0.11 -12.66 -13.75
CA VAL A 32 -0.79 -13.50 -14.56
C VAL A 32 -2.10 -13.75 -13.83
N ASN A 33 -2.04 -14.09 -12.54
CA ASN A 33 -3.21 -14.36 -11.73
C ASN A 33 -3.19 -13.53 -10.46
N ASN A 34 -4.33 -12.94 -10.13
CA ASN A 34 -4.55 -12.29 -8.85
C ASN A 34 -5.87 -12.80 -8.28
N LYS A 35 -5.78 -13.61 -7.23
CA LYS A 35 -6.93 -14.08 -6.48
C LYS A 35 -7.03 -13.30 -5.19
N GLU A 36 -8.16 -12.66 -4.97
CA GLU A 36 -8.47 -11.95 -3.74
C GLU A 36 -9.65 -12.64 -3.04
N THR A 37 -9.50 -12.91 -1.74
CA THR A 37 -10.56 -13.43 -0.89
C THR A 37 -10.72 -12.50 0.31
N ASN A 38 -11.94 -12.00 0.50
CA ASN A 38 -12.27 -11.08 1.58
C ASN A 38 -13.28 -11.73 2.52
N ASN A 39 -12.93 -11.84 3.80
CA ASN A 39 -13.78 -12.31 4.87
C ASN A 39 -14.01 -11.15 5.85
N SER A 40 -15.24 -10.99 6.33
CA SER A 40 -15.53 -9.97 7.33
C SER A 40 -16.67 -10.39 8.25
N VAL A 41 -16.62 -9.93 9.49
CA VAL A 41 -17.69 -10.05 10.48
C VAL A 41 -18.02 -8.67 11.04
N SER A 42 -19.27 -8.47 11.47
CA SER A 42 -19.66 -7.26 12.18
C SER A 42 -18.91 -7.12 13.50
N PHE A 43 -18.57 -5.89 13.90
CA PHE A 43 -17.87 -5.62 15.15
C PHE A 43 -18.34 -4.31 15.80
N SER A 44 -17.94 -4.07 17.04
CA SER A 44 -18.27 -2.85 17.77
C SER A 44 -17.03 -2.02 18.05
N LEU A 45 -17.12 -0.72 17.77
CA LEU A 45 -16.15 0.28 18.20
C LEU A 45 -16.50 0.69 19.63
N VAL A 46 -15.51 0.59 20.51
CA VAL A 46 -15.59 1.01 21.90
C VAL A 46 -14.66 2.21 22.11
N SER A 47 -15.15 3.23 22.82
CA SER A 47 -14.30 4.38 23.14
C SER A 47 -13.32 3.99 24.25
N PRO A 48 -11.99 4.15 24.04
CA PRO A 48 -10.99 3.77 25.05
C PRO A 48 -11.06 4.59 26.33
N GLU A 49 -11.67 5.78 26.31
CA GLU A 49 -11.78 6.69 27.46
C GLU A 49 -13.21 6.83 28.00
N SER A 50 -14.15 5.98 27.57
CA SER A 50 -15.52 6.06 28.08
C SER A 50 -15.61 5.47 29.50
N TYR A 51 -15.86 6.34 30.48
CA TYR A 51 -16.27 5.96 31.83
C TYR A 51 -17.68 5.33 31.88
N VAL A 52 -18.37 5.28 30.73
CA VAL A 52 -19.69 4.68 30.57
C VAL A 52 -19.51 3.31 29.90
N PRO A 53 -19.71 2.18 30.62
CA PRO A 53 -19.37 0.84 30.14
C PRO A 53 -20.24 0.31 29.00
N ASP A 54 -21.27 1.05 28.57
CA ASP A 54 -22.31 0.56 27.66
C ASP A 54 -22.45 1.36 26.35
N VAL A 55 -21.52 2.28 26.09
CA VAL A 55 -21.53 3.08 24.85
C VAL A 55 -20.60 2.45 23.83
N TYR A 56 -21.20 1.76 22.86
CA TYR A 56 -20.49 1.19 21.71
C TYR A 56 -21.20 1.52 20.40
N VAL A 57 -20.42 1.58 19.32
CA VAL A 57 -20.94 1.82 17.97
C VAL A 57 -20.73 0.58 17.13
N LYS A 58 -21.83 -0.04 16.68
CA LYS A 58 -21.80 -1.25 15.87
C LYS A 58 -21.53 -0.94 14.39
N VAL A 59 -20.59 -1.68 13.81
CA VAL A 59 -20.28 -1.69 12.38
C VAL A 59 -20.81 -3.01 11.81
N GLN A 60 -21.89 -2.96 11.02
CA GLN A 60 -22.52 -4.17 10.49
C GLN A 60 -21.83 -4.68 9.21
N THR A 61 -21.58 -3.81 8.22
CA THR A 61 -21.07 -4.20 6.90
C THR A 61 -19.71 -3.57 6.62
N PRO A 62 -18.63 -4.00 7.28
CA PRO A 62 -17.34 -3.30 7.24
C PRO A 62 -16.68 -3.24 5.85
N LEU A 63 -17.05 -4.13 4.92
CA LEU A 63 -16.54 -4.11 3.54
C LEU A 63 -17.09 -2.97 2.68
N GLU A 64 -18.22 -2.36 3.08
CA GLU A 64 -18.75 -1.15 2.41
C GLU A 64 -18.03 0.12 2.85
N ALA A 65 -17.25 0.05 3.94
CA ALA A 65 -16.46 1.17 4.39
C ALA A 65 -15.35 1.47 3.36
N SER A 66 -15.21 2.75 3.03
CA SER A 66 -14.01 3.21 2.33
C SER A 66 -12.88 3.45 3.35
N GLY A 67 -11.63 3.25 2.93
CA GLY A 67 -10.46 3.59 3.76
C GLY A 67 -9.43 2.45 3.89
N SER A 68 -8.34 2.76 4.58
CA SER A 68 -7.22 1.83 4.82
C SER A 68 -7.24 1.36 6.26
N ILE A 69 -7.98 0.28 6.51
CA ILE A 69 -8.16 -0.32 7.85
C ILE A 69 -7.37 -1.61 8.06
N LEU A 70 -6.87 -2.21 6.99
CA LEU A 70 -6.19 -3.50 7.05
C LEU A 70 -4.69 -3.31 7.25
N GLU A 71 -4.12 -4.10 8.14
CA GLU A 71 -2.69 -4.18 8.37
C GLU A 71 -2.16 -5.50 7.79
N ARG A 72 -0.99 -5.49 7.16
CA ARG A 72 -0.35 -6.74 6.70
C ARG A 72 0.08 -7.58 7.91
N VAL A 73 -0.49 -8.77 8.06
CA VAL A 73 -0.20 -9.69 9.17
C VAL A 73 0.68 -10.86 8.75
N TYR A 74 0.62 -11.24 7.47
CA TYR A 74 1.44 -12.31 6.92
C TYR A 74 1.77 -12.04 5.46
N SER A 75 2.98 -12.44 5.06
CA SER A 75 3.45 -12.37 3.69
C SER A 75 4.43 -13.51 3.45
N LYS A 76 4.16 -14.30 2.41
CA LYS A 76 5.03 -15.40 2.00
C LYS A 76 5.24 -15.36 0.50
N VAL A 77 6.51 -15.33 0.12
CA VAL A 77 6.93 -15.45 -1.27
C VAL A 77 7.46 -16.87 -1.48
N ARG A 78 6.84 -17.60 -2.40
CA ARG A 78 7.31 -18.92 -2.84
C ARG A 78 7.86 -18.75 -4.26
N ARG A 79 9.17 -18.83 -4.41
CA ARG A 79 9.79 -18.86 -5.74
C ARG A 79 9.65 -20.26 -6.31
N ALA A 80 9.42 -20.37 -7.62
CA ALA A 80 9.48 -21.67 -8.28
C ALA A 80 10.92 -22.21 -8.15
N GLU A 81 11.09 -23.46 -7.68
CA GLU A 81 12.41 -24.09 -7.65
C GLU A 81 12.86 -24.40 -9.07
N GLU A 82 13.94 -23.75 -9.51
CA GLU A 82 14.50 -23.94 -10.85
C GLU A 82 15.26 -25.27 -10.91
N GLY A 83 14.59 -26.34 -11.35
CA GLY A 83 15.26 -27.59 -11.71
C GLY A 83 16.04 -27.44 -13.02
N VAL A 84 17.25 -28.01 -13.12
CA VAL A 84 18.10 -27.93 -14.33
C VAL A 84 17.41 -28.46 -15.61
N ALA A 85 16.49 -29.43 -15.48
CA ALA A 85 15.70 -29.95 -16.60
C ALA A 85 14.54 -29.00 -17.02
N ASP A 86 14.03 -28.22 -16.06
CA ASP A 86 12.95 -27.25 -16.24
C ASP A 86 13.45 -26.00 -16.97
N LEU A 87 14.72 -25.62 -16.75
CA LEU A 87 15.40 -24.53 -17.45
C LEU A 87 15.44 -24.74 -18.98
N VAL A 88 15.62 -25.99 -19.45
CA VAL A 88 15.72 -26.32 -20.88
C VAL A 88 14.35 -26.28 -21.55
N LEU A 89 13.30 -26.82 -20.92
CA LEU A 89 11.93 -26.78 -21.43
C LEU A 89 11.34 -25.36 -21.43
N GLN A 90 11.61 -24.56 -20.40
CA GLN A 90 11.08 -23.20 -20.27
C GLN A 90 11.70 -22.19 -21.25
N THR A 91 12.97 -22.39 -21.62
CA THR A 91 13.61 -21.55 -22.67
C THR A 91 12.98 -21.74 -24.05
N LEU A 92 12.37 -22.90 -24.32
CA LEU A 92 11.67 -23.18 -25.58
C LEU A 92 10.25 -22.59 -25.60
N SER A 93 9.55 -22.56 -24.45
CA SER A 93 8.21 -21.98 -24.34
C SER A 93 8.21 -20.44 -24.28
N GLY A 94 9.33 -19.82 -23.91
CA GLY A 94 9.44 -18.37 -23.75
C GLY A 94 8.68 -17.80 -22.54
N GLU A 95 8.11 -18.64 -21.69
CA GLU A 95 7.43 -18.26 -20.45
C GLU A 95 7.85 -19.19 -19.31
N LYS A 96 8.05 -18.63 -18.11
CA LYS A 96 8.33 -19.40 -16.90
C LYS A 96 7.65 -18.85 -15.65
N PRO A 97 7.20 -19.70 -14.72
CA PRO A 97 6.77 -19.24 -13.40
C PRO A 97 7.97 -18.69 -12.62
N ASP A 98 7.80 -17.54 -11.96
CA ASP A 98 8.88 -16.88 -11.19
C ASP A 98 8.62 -16.99 -9.69
N ALA A 99 7.46 -16.50 -9.26
CA ALA A 99 7.10 -16.50 -7.85
C ALA A 99 5.58 -16.47 -7.66
N VAL A 100 5.14 -17.06 -6.56
CA VAL A 100 3.80 -16.87 -6.03
C VAL A 100 3.93 -16.09 -4.73
N VAL A 101 3.22 -14.98 -4.63
CA VAL A 101 3.21 -14.11 -3.47
C VAL A 101 1.84 -14.22 -2.80
N GLU A 102 1.84 -14.71 -1.57
CA GLU A 102 0.66 -14.82 -0.72
C GLU A 102 0.76 -13.74 0.35
N ASN A 103 -0.15 -12.77 0.30
CA ASN A 103 -0.23 -11.67 1.26
C ASN A 103 -1.55 -11.76 2.02
N GLU A 104 -1.48 -11.60 3.34
CA GLU A 104 -2.64 -11.53 4.22
C GLU A 104 -2.64 -10.19 4.95
N GLU A 105 -3.74 -9.46 4.80
CA GLU A 105 -4.02 -8.21 5.50
C GLU A 105 -5.24 -8.41 6.40
N MET A 106 -5.21 -7.86 7.61
CA MET A 106 -6.25 -8.09 8.61
C MET A 106 -6.47 -6.84 9.45
N LEU A 107 -7.74 -6.59 9.78
CA LEU A 107 -8.09 -5.70 10.88
C LEU A 107 -8.16 -6.52 12.17
N ARG A 108 -7.20 -6.31 13.08
CA ARG A 108 -7.09 -7.08 14.32
C ARG A 108 -8.08 -6.61 15.37
N VAL A 109 -8.51 -7.52 16.23
CA VAL A 109 -9.28 -7.17 17.42
C VAL A 109 -8.40 -6.34 18.35
N GLY A 110 -8.93 -5.23 18.86
CA GLY A 110 -8.21 -4.29 19.73
C GLY A 110 -7.44 -3.19 19.00
N SER A 111 -7.44 -3.17 17.66
CA SER A 111 -6.91 -2.04 16.89
C SER A 111 -7.73 -0.78 17.14
N SER A 112 -7.04 0.36 17.28
CA SER A 112 -7.68 1.67 17.38
C SER A 112 -8.09 2.17 15.99
N LEU A 113 -9.36 2.55 15.87
CA LEU A 113 -9.98 2.96 14.61
C LEU A 113 -10.79 4.23 14.80
N ILE A 114 -10.90 5.01 13.73
CA ILE A 114 -11.78 6.16 13.63
C ILE A 114 -12.79 5.88 12.53
N GLY A 115 -14.07 5.97 12.88
CA GLY A 115 -15.17 5.86 11.92
C GLY A 115 -15.75 7.24 11.60
N PHE A 116 -15.92 7.55 10.32
CA PHE A 116 -16.64 8.72 9.82
C PHE A 116 -17.89 8.26 9.09
N GLY A 117 -19.05 8.73 9.52
CA GLY A 117 -20.33 8.35 8.92
C GLY A 117 -21.52 8.89 9.69
N GLU A 118 -22.70 8.43 9.32
CA GLU A 118 -23.93 8.73 10.06
C GLU A 118 -24.07 7.70 11.19
N VAL A 119 -24.28 8.18 12.41
CA VAL A 119 -24.57 7.32 13.56
C VAL A 119 -26.07 7.33 13.80
N VAL A 120 -26.69 6.17 13.71
CA VAL A 120 -28.13 5.99 13.92
C VAL A 120 -28.35 5.14 15.15
N LEU A 121 -29.30 5.52 15.99
CA LEU A 121 -29.73 4.73 17.12
C LEU A 121 -30.78 3.72 16.63
N GLU A 122 -30.44 2.44 16.68
CA GLU A 122 -31.35 1.34 16.33
C GLU A 122 -32.30 1.05 17.52
N GLU A 123 -33.44 0.42 17.26
CA GLU A 123 -34.39 0.03 18.31
C GLU A 123 -33.66 -0.85 19.35
N GLY A 124 -33.61 -0.39 20.61
CA GLY A 124 -32.81 -1.03 21.66
C GLY A 124 -31.57 -0.24 22.10
N GLN A 125 -31.46 1.06 21.79
CA GLN A 125 -30.38 1.97 22.23
C GLN A 125 -28.99 1.63 21.70
N VAL A 126 -28.88 0.80 20.67
CA VAL A 126 -27.60 0.46 20.04
C VAL A 126 -27.26 1.49 18.98
N ALA A 127 -26.14 2.20 19.14
CA ALA A 127 -25.63 3.08 18.10
C ALA A 127 -25.01 2.27 16.97
N LYS A 128 -25.37 2.56 15.72
CA LYS A 128 -24.88 1.92 14.51
C LYS A 128 -24.21 2.94 13.60
N LEU A 129 -23.02 2.61 13.10
CA LEU A 129 -22.36 3.40 12.06
C LEU A 129 -22.84 2.93 10.68
N GLN A 130 -23.29 3.88 9.85
CA GLN A 130 -23.74 3.60 8.50
C GLN A 130 -23.32 4.69 7.51
N ALA A 131 -23.42 4.33 6.22
CA ALA A 131 -23.29 5.27 5.12
C ALA A 131 -24.29 6.44 5.29
N PRO A 132 -23.86 7.69 5.12
CA PRO A 132 -24.79 8.82 5.18
C PRO A 132 -25.87 8.75 4.08
N LYS A 133 -27.06 9.27 4.38
CA LYS A 133 -28.22 9.31 3.44
C LYS A 133 -27.96 9.99 2.09
N ASN A 134 -26.85 10.73 1.95
CA ASN A 134 -26.44 11.39 0.71
C ASN A 134 -25.75 10.45 -0.31
N GLY A 135 -25.76 9.13 -0.08
CA GLY A 135 -25.21 8.13 -0.99
C GLY A 135 -23.68 7.99 -0.92
N ARG A 136 -23.01 8.69 0.00
CA ARG A 136 -21.58 8.49 0.25
C ARG A 136 -21.37 7.24 1.10
N GLN A 137 -20.24 6.56 0.90
CA GLN A 137 -19.82 5.49 1.80
C GLN A 137 -19.36 6.08 3.14
N TYR A 138 -19.56 5.34 4.21
CA TYR A 138 -18.89 5.64 5.47
C TYR A 138 -17.41 5.26 5.36
N ILE A 139 -16.58 5.86 6.20
CA ILE A 139 -15.13 5.71 6.16
C ILE A 139 -14.67 5.09 7.47
N LEU A 140 -13.83 4.08 7.38
CA LEU A 140 -13.09 3.58 8.52
C LEU A 140 -11.60 3.82 8.27
N VAL A 141 -10.89 4.36 9.26
CA VAL A 141 -9.47 4.65 9.15
C VAL A 141 -8.76 4.13 10.39
N SER A 142 -7.62 3.45 10.20
CA SER A 142 -6.74 3.11 11.32
C SER A 142 -6.17 4.37 11.94
N SER A 143 -6.29 4.52 13.26
CA SER A 143 -5.73 5.67 13.97
C SER A 143 -4.20 5.59 14.12
N ASP A 144 -3.57 4.48 13.72
CA ASP A 144 -2.12 4.34 13.67
C ASP A 144 -1.51 5.22 12.57
N TYR A 145 -1.35 6.49 12.89
CA TYR A 145 -0.69 7.52 12.09
C TYR A 145 0.72 7.10 11.62
N ARG A 146 1.43 6.27 12.40
CA ARG A 146 2.77 5.76 12.08
C ARG A 146 2.81 4.96 10.78
N SER A 147 1.80 4.13 10.53
CA SER A 147 1.72 3.25 9.37
C SER A 147 1.41 4.03 8.09
N PHE A 148 0.57 5.08 8.20
CA PHE A 148 0.31 6.03 7.12
C PHE A 148 1.54 6.86 6.77
N MET A 149 2.28 7.35 7.77
CA MET A 149 3.46 8.19 7.54
C MET A 149 4.58 7.42 6.84
N HIS A 150 4.85 6.18 7.26
CA HIS A 150 5.90 5.35 6.66
C HIS A 150 5.67 5.08 5.16
N ARG A 151 4.41 5.06 4.70
CA ARG A 151 4.07 4.88 3.28
C ARG A 151 4.34 6.14 2.45
N HIS A 152 4.25 7.32 3.05
CA HIS A 152 4.50 8.60 2.38
C HIS A 152 5.93 9.12 2.53
N GLU A 153 6.68 8.63 3.52
CA GLU A 153 8.06 9.03 3.78
C GLU A 153 9.01 8.64 2.64
N ALA A 154 8.78 7.49 2.00
CA ALA A 154 9.54 7.07 0.82
C ALA A 154 9.35 8.03 -0.37
N SER A 155 8.12 8.46 -0.64
CA SER A 155 7.82 9.44 -1.68
C SER A 155 8.46 10.79 -1.33
N ALA A 156 8.31 11.27 -0.10
CA ALA A 156 8.92 12.51 0.34
C ALA A 156 10.46 12.48 0.24
N SER A 157 11.09 11.35 0.59
CA SER A 157 12.53 11.14 0.45
C SER A 157 12.98 11.18 -1.02
N MET A 158 12.20 10.58 -1.93
CA MET A 158 12.47 10.61 -3.37
C MET A 158 12.40 12.04 -3.92
N TRP A 159 11.36 12.81 -3.58
CA TRP A 159 11.23 14.20 -3.99
C TRP A 159 12.38 15.06 -3.45
N LYS A 160 12.75 14.88 -2.17
CA LYS A 160 13.91 15.57 -1.56
C LYS A 160 15.21 15.28 -2.34
N MET A 161 15.46 14.02 -2.69
CA MET A 161 16.64 13.62 -3.45
C MET A 161 16.65 14.27 -4.85
N LEU A 162 15.51 14.27 -5.54
CA LEU A 162 15.38 14.87 -6.87
C LEU A 162 15.66 16.38 -6.83
N THR A 163 15.10 17.09 -5.84
CA THR A 163 15.35 18.53 -5.64
C THR A 163 16.81 18.82 -5.32
N ALA A 164 17.47 17.97 -4.51
CA ALA A 164 18.89 18.13 -4.21
C ALA A 164 19.76 17.97 -5.47
N VAL A 165 19.54 16.92 -6.25
CA VAL A 165 20.30 16.65 -7.48
C VAL A 165 20.09 17.77 -8.52
N THR A 166 18.84 18.20 -8.72
CA THR A 166 18.52 19.28 -9.67
C THR A 166 19.05 20.63 -9.21
N GLY A 167 18.98 20.92 -7.90
CA GLY A 167 19.55 22.13 -7.30
C GLY A 167 21.07 22.21 -7.47
N ILE A 168 21.79 21.13 -7.19
CA ILE A 168 23.25 21.05 -7.39
C ILE A 168 23.61 21.24 -8.86
N THR A 169 22.93 20.51 -9.75
CA THR A 169 23.19 20.56 -11.19
C THR A 169 22.91 21.95 -11.76
N GLY A 170 21.77 22.56 -11.41
CA GLY A 170 21.41 23.89 -11.84
C GLY A 170 22.40 24.96 -11.37
N THR A 171 22.83 24.88 -10.11
CA THR A 171 23.80 25.82 -9.54
C THR A 171 25.16 25.69 -10.23
N ALA A 172 25.63 24.48 -10.49
CA ALA A 172 26.90 24.23 -11.18
C ALA A 172 26.89 24.79 -12.62
N LEU A 173 25.79 24.59 -13.36
CA LEU A 173 25.64 25.12 -14.71
C LEU A 173 25.62 26.65 -14.72
N LEU A 174 24.89 27.28 -13.79
CA LEU A 174 24.84 28.73 -13.66
C LEU A 174 26.20 29.33 -13.30
N ALA A 175 26.89 28.74 -12.32
CA ALA A 175 28.24 29.19 -11.93
C ALA A 175 29.23 29.07 -13.10
N GLY A 176 29.19 27.95 -13.83
CA GLY A 176 30.02 27.75 -15.04
C GLY A 176 29.71 28.77 -16.13
N ALA A 177 28.44 29.06 -16.39
CA ALA A 177 28.04 30.06 -17.38
C ALA A 177 28.56 31.47 -17.00
N VAL A 178 28.40 31.87 -15.74
CA VAL A 178 28.87 33.17 -15.22
C VAL A 178 30.39 33.29 -15.34
N ILE A 179 31.15 32.30 -14.88
CA ILE A 179 32.62 32.30 -14.98
C ILE A 179 33.08 32.36 -16.44
N SER A 180 32.43 31.59 -17.33
CA SER A 180 32.77 31.60 -18.76
C SER A 180 32.46 32.93 -19.45
N PHE A 181 31.43 33.64 -18.99
CA PHE A 181 31.03 34.94 -19.52
C PHE A 181 32.03 36.02 -19.09
N PHE A 182 32.37 36.09 -17.80
CA PHE A 182 33.39 37.02 -17.30
C PHE A 182 34.78 36.73 -17.86
N GLY A 183 35.19 35.47 -17.97
CA GLY A 183 36.46 35.09 -18.59
C GLY A 183 36.55 35.44 -20.08
N LYS A 184 35.42 35.43 -20.82
CA LYS A 184 35.36 35.90 -22.21
C LYS A 184 35.43 37.42 -22.33
N GLN A 185 34.90 38.15 -21.35
CA GLN A 185 34.94 39.62 -21.32
C GLN A 185 36.35 40.14 -21.07
N ASP A 186 37.08 39.51 -20.14
CA ASP A 186 38.46 39.86 -19.80
C ASP A 186 39.42 39.61 -20.98
N ARG A 187 39.18 38.55 -21.77
CA ARG A 187 39.97 38.23 -22.98
C ARG A 187 39.66 39.13 -24.19
N LYS A 188 38.58 39.92 -24.16
CA LYS A 188 38.24 40.89 -25.23
C LYS A 188 38.76 42.30 -24.94
N SER A 189 39.22 42.57 -23.71
CA SER A 189 39.68 43.90 -23.29
C SER A 189 41.21 44.07 -23.31
N LYS A 190 41.95 43.11 -23.88
CA LYS A 190 43.41 43.08 -23.97
C LYS A 190 43.84 42.89 -25.42
#